data_AF-A0A2V8QBS4-F1
#
_entry.id   AF-A0A2V8QBS4-F1
#
_cell.length_a   1.000
_cell.length_b   1.000
_cell.length_c   1.000
_cell.angle_alpha   90.00
_cell.angle_beta   90.00
_cell.angle_gamma   90.00
#
_symmetry.space_group_name_H-M   'P 1'
#
loop_
_entity.id
_entity.type
_entity.pdbx_description
1 polymer ?
#
loop_
_entity_poly.entity_id
_entity_poly.type
_entity_poly.pdbx_seq_one_letter_code
_entity_poly.pdbx_strand_id
1 'polypeptide(L)'
;GYSERIIRAIMGHATYTGVPRDTEMARALFATDELCGFLVACALVRPTKSLDDLEVSSVKKKLKDKAFARSVNRDDIRLGVEELKVDMDEHIRFVIDALRPVQKEIGLNSLSV
;
A
#
# COMPACT_ATOMS: atom_id res chain seq x y z
N GLY A 1 8.83 -22.87 15.71
CA GLY A 1 8.50 -22.34 14.37
C GLY A 1 7.59 -21.14 14.50
N TYR A 2 7.19 -20.52 13.38
CA TYR A 2 6.18 -19.44 13.35
C TYR A 2 4.76 -20.02 13.38
N SER A 3 3.76 -19.18 13.72
CA SER A 3 2.35 -19.63 13.77
C SER A 3 1.77 -19.87 12.37
N GLU A 4 0.88 -20.86 12.26
CA GLU A 4 0.14 -21.17 11.02
C GLU A 4 -0.61 -19.96 10.46
N ARG A 5 -1.15 -19.10 11.34
CA ARG A 5 -1.81 -17.85 10.96
C ARG A 5 -0.89 -16.92 10.17
N ILE A 6 0.36 -16.77 10.61
CA ILE A 6 1.35 -15.91 9.94
C ILE A 6 1.80 -16.55 8.63
N ILE A 7 2.12 -17.85 8.65
CA ILE A 7 2.54 -18.57 7.44
C ILE A 7 1.44 -18.48 6.37
N ARG A 8 0.17 -18.65 6.75
CA ARG A 8 -0.97 -18.51 5.83
C ARG A 8 -1.10 -17.11 5.25
N ALA A 9 -0.94 -16.06 6.05
CA ALA A 9 -0.97 -14.68 5.55
C ALA A 9 0.18 -14.42 4.56
N ILE A 10 1.39 -14.90 4.88
CA ILE A 10 2.56 -14.83 4.00
C ILE A 10 2.31 -15.63 2.72
N MET A 11 1.72 -16.81 2.75
CA MET A 11 1.43 -17.51 1.51
C MET A 11 0.33 -16.80 0.69
N GLY A 12 -0.69 -16.27 1.37
CA GLY A 12 -1.86 -15.66 0.72
C GLY A 12 -1.61 -14.31 0.04
N HIS A 13 -0.60 -13.52 0.44
CA HIS A 13 -0.28 -12.27 -0.29
C HIS A 13 0.34 -12.56 -1.67
N ALA A 14 1.08 -13.66 -1.80
CA ALA A 14 1.62 -14.11 -3.06
C ALA A 14 0.53 -14.83 -3.88
N THR A 15 -0.07 -14.12 -4.84
CA THR A 15 -1.20 -14.60 -5.66
C THR A 15 -0.94 -15.92 -6.39
N TYR A 16 0.33 -16.23 -6.71
CA TYR A 16 0.74 -17.45 -7.40
C TYR A 16 0.78 -18.71 -6.51
N THR A 17 0.62 -18.58 -5.19
CA THR A 17 0.67 -19.75 -4.28
C THR A 17 -0.64 -20.54 -4.24
N GLY A 18 -1.75 -19.94 -4.67
CA GLY A 18 -3.09 -20.50 -4.57
C GLY A 18 -3.65 -20.57 -3.13
N VAL A 19 -2.93 -20.04 -2.12
CA VAL A 19 -3.41 -20.01 -0.74
C VAL A 19 -4.44 -18.88 -0.59
N PRO A 20 -5.67 -19.16 -0.13
CA PRO A 20 -6.71 -18.13 -0.05
C PRO A 20 -6.49 -17.17 1.13
N ARG A 21 -6.91 -15.92 0.95
CA ARG A 21 -6.91 -14.85 1.98
C ARG A 21 -8.21 -14.87 2.79
N ASP A 22 -8.43 -15.96 3.52
CA ASP A 22 -9.63 -16.19 4.32
C ASP A 22 -9.58 -15.55 5.73
N THR A 23 -8.43 -15.07 6.17
CA THR A 23 -8.27 -14.33 7.44
C THR A 23 -8.14 -12.82 7.23
N GLU A 24 -8.50 -12.03 8.25
CA GLU A 24 -8.32 -10.57 8.22
C GLU A 24 -6.85 -10.17 8.03
N MET A 25 -5.93 -10.88 8.67
CA MET A 25 -4.49 -10.62 8.53
C MET A 25 -4.00 -10.84 7.09
N ALA A 26 -4.45 -11.92 6.45
CA ALA A 26 -4.07 -12.22 5.07
C ALA A 26 -4.61 -11.18 4.08
N ARG A 27 -5.86 -10.74 4.27
CA ARG A 27 -6.48 -9.67 3.47
C ARG A 27 -5.80 -8.32 3.68
N ALA A 28 -5.53 -7.98 4.95
CA ALA A 28 -4.86 -6.72 5.29
C ALA A 28 -3.45 -6.67 4.70
N LEU A 29 -2.65 -7.74 4.85
CA LEU A 29 -1.31 -7.81 4.27
C LEU A 29 -1.33 -7.57 2.76
N PHE A 30 -2.17 -8.32 2.04
CA PHE A 30 -2.31 -8.18 0.59
C PHE A 30 -2.79 -6.78 0.16
N ALA A 31 -3.77 -6.21 0.87
CA ALA A 31 -4.29 -4.88 0.56
C ALA A 31 -3.27 -3.75 0.79
N THR A 32 -2.30 -3.94 1.69
CA THR A 32 -1.29 -2.92 2.00
C THR A 32 0.00 -3.07 1.19
N ASP A 33 0.39 -4.29 0.83
CA ASP A 33 1.73 -4.61 0.29
C ASP A 33 2.09 -3.73 -0.91
N GLU A 34 1.29 -3.84 -1.97
CA GLU A 34 1.50 -3.11 -3.22
C GLU A 34 1.25 -1.60 -3.06
N LEU A 35 0.29 -1.22 -2.22
CA LEU A 35 -0.07 0.18 -1.98
C LEU A 35 1.05 0.95 -1.26
N CYS A 36 1.74 0.32 -0.31
CA CYS A 36 2.87 0.93 0.41
C CYS A 36 3.97 1.38 -0.57
N GLY A 37 4.41 0.49 -1.46
CA GLY A 37 5.42 0.81 -2.47
C GLY A 37 4.95 1.91 -3.43
N PHE A 38 3.68 1.86 -3.82
CA PHE A 38 3.08 2.88 -4.69
C PHE A 38 3.04 4.27 -4.04
N LEU A 39 2.71 4.36 -2.75
CA LEU A 39 2.67 5.62 -2.01
C LEU A 39 4.06 6.23 -1.82
N VAL A 40 5.06 5.41 -1.54
CA VAL A 40 6.47 5.85 -1.50
C VAL A 40 6.90 6.40 -2.86
N ALA A 41 6.58 5.71 -3.96
CA ALA A 41 6.84 6.21 -5.30
C ALA A 41 6.13 7.55 -5.56
N CYS A 42 4.88 7.70 -5.10
CA CYS A 42 4.12 8.95 -5.22
C CYS A 42 4.79 10.10 -4.47
N ALA A 43 5.32 9.85 -3.27
CA ALA A 43 6.04 10.85 -2.50
C ALA A 43 7.37 11.24 -3.19
N LEU A 44 8.15 10.27 -3.67
CA LEU A 44 9.49 10.49 -4.25
C LEU A 44 9.50 11.40 -5.49
N VAL A 45 8.40 11.46 -6.24
CA VAL A 45 8.29 12.35 -7.42
C VAL A 45 7.83 13.77 -7.08
N ARG A 46 7.50 14.05 -5.82
CA ARG A 46 7.18 15.40 -5.36
C ARG A 46 8.46 16.16 -5.01
N PRO A 47 8.48 17.50 -5.13
CA PRO A 47 9.63 18.30 -4.70
C PRO A 47 10.01 18.09 -3.23
N THR A 48 9.02 17.92 -2.36
CA THR A 48 9.18 17.68 -0.92
C THR A 48 9.77 16.30 -0.61
N LYS A 49 9.52 15.31 -1.48
CA LYS A 49 9.81 13.88 -1.23
C LYS A 49 9.25 13.39 0.11
N SER A 50 8.04 13.84 0.48
CA SER A 50 7.42 13.59 1.78
C SER A 50 5.99 13.04 1.62
N LEU A 51 5.50 12.33 2.64
CA LEU A 51 4.10 11.93 2.78
C LEU A 51 3.24 13.02 3.46
N ASP A 52 3.87 14.04 4.04
CA ASP A 52 3.19 15.09 4.80
C ASP A 52 2.29 15.94 3.89
N ASP A 53 2.70 16.17 2.63
CA ASP A 53 1.92 16.90 1.62
C ASP A 53 1.27 15.98 0.55
N LEU A 54 1.25 14.66 0.77
CA LEU A 54 0.64 13.70 -0.13
C LEU A 54 -0.86 13.57 0.11
N GLU A 55 -1.65 13.99 -0.88
CA GLU A 55 -3.12 13.88 -0.85
C GLU A 55 -3.64 12.65 -1.60
N VAL A 56 -4.73 12.05 -1.08
CA VAL A 56 -5.44 10.90 -1.70
C VAL A 56 -5.78 11.17 -3.16
N SER A 57 -6.24 12.38 -3.49
CA SER A 57 -6.58 12.76 -4.86
C SER A 57 -5.38 12.71 -5.81
N SER A 58 -4.17 13.00 -5.33
CA SER A 58 -2.93 12.88 -6.12
C SER A 58 -2.57 11.42 -6.37
N VAL A 59 -2.72 10.56 -5.35
CA VAL A 59 -2.51 9.11 -5.47
C VAL A 59 -3.48 8.51 -6.48
N LYS A 60 -4.77 8.85 -6.42
CA LYS A 60 -5.79 8.38 -7.38
C LYS A 60 -5.49 8.79 -8.81
N LYS A 61 -4.97 10.02 -9.02
CA LYS A 61 -4.52 10.45 -10.35
C LYS A 61 -3.36 9.58 -10.84
N LYS A 62 -2.39 9.28 -9.97
CA LYS A 62 -1.26 8.41 -10.30
C LYS A 62 -1.67 6.95 -10.54
N LEU A 63 -2.68 6.43 -9.85
CA LEU A 63 -3.19 5.07 -10.11
C LEU A 63 -3.72 4.89 -11.54
N LYS A 64 -4.22 5.98 -12.16
CA LYS A 64 -4.68 5.99 -13.55
C LYS A 64 -3.53 6.11 -14.57
N ASP A 65 -2.36 6.58 -14.13
CA ASP A 65 -1.16 6.71 -14.95
C ASP A 65 -0.39 5.40 -14.96
N LYS A 66 -0.66 4.56 -15.98
CA LYS A 66 -0.02 3.24 -16.14
C LYS A 66 1.50 3.32 -16.40
N ALA A 67 2.02 4.47 -16.83
CA ALA A 67 3.45 4.66 -17.06
C ALA A 67 4.21 4.97 -15.76
N PHE A 68 3.53 5.52 -14.76
CA PHE A 68 4.09 5.83 -13.46
C PHE A 68 4.16 4.57 -12.57
N ALA A 69 5.33 4.30 -11.97
CA ALA A 69 5.57 3.10 -11.15
C ALA A 69 5.12 1.82 -11.88
N ARG A 70 5.61 1.60 -13.11
CA ARG A 70 5.15 0.52 -14.02
C ARG A 70 5.12 -0.88 -13.39
N SER A 71 6.04 -1.18 -12.49
CA SER A 71 6.12 -2.47 -11.77
C SER A 71 4.93 -2.74 -10.85
N VAL A 72 4.18 -1.71 -10.46
CA VAL A 72 3.12 -1.84 -9.47
C VAL A 72 1.90 -2.56 -10.04
N ASN A 73 1.32 -3.55 -9.36
CA ASN A 73 0.09 -4.17 -9.88
C ASN A 73 -1.17 -3.42 -9.39
N ARG A 74 -1.87 -2.75 -10.31
CA ARG A 74 -3.06 -1.93 -9.97
C ARG A 74 -4.28 -2.80 -9.70
N ASP A 75 -4.32 -3.99 -10.30
CA ASP A 75 -5.39 -4.95 -10.08
C ASP A 75 -5.27 -5.57 -8.68
N ASP A 76 -4.05 -5.80 -8.19
CA ASP A 76 -3.82 -6.27 -6.82
C ASP A 76 -4.25 -5.22 -5.78
N ILE A 77 -3.96 -3.93 -6.02
CA ILE A 77 -4.46 -2.84 -5.15
C ILE A 77 -6.00 -2.83 -5.10
N ARG A 78 -6.67 -2.95 -6.26
CA ARG A 78 -8.14 -2.99 -6.32
C ARG A 78 -8.70 -4.21 -5.60
N LEU A 79 -8.15 -5.39 -5.88
CA LEU A 79 -8.58 -6.65 -5.29
C LEU A 79 -8.39 -6.64 -3.77
N GLY A 80 -7.26 -6.12 -3.28
CA GLY A 80 -6.98 -6.03 -1.85
C GLY A 80 -8.00 -5.17 -1.10
N VAL A 81 -8.35 -4.01 -1.67
CA VAL A 81 -9.40 -3.13 -1.11
C VAL A 81 -10.77 -3.82 -1.11
N GLU A 82 -11.13 -4.50 -2.21
CA GLU A 82 -12.38 -5.25 -2.32
C GLU A 82 -12.47 -6.40 -1.31
N GLU A 83 -11.43 -7.22 -1.21
CA GLU A 83 -11.41 -8.35 -0.28
C GLU A 83 -11.42 -7.89 1.17
N LEU A 84 -10.69 -6.81 1.50
CA LEU A 84 -10.67 -6.20 2.82
C LEU A 84 -11.98 -5.48 3.15
N LYS A 85 -12.83 -5.21 2.15
CA LYS A 85 -14.14 -4.56 2.28
C LYS A 85 -14.06 -3.14 2.84
N VAL A 86 -13.09 -2.37 2.36
CA VAL A 86 -12.89 -0.95 2.73
C VAL A 86 -13.07 -0.06 1.51
N ASP A 87 -13.29 1.23 1.73
CA ASP A 87 -13.26 2.20 0.64
C ASP A 87 -11.81 2.47 0.19
N MET A 88 -11.62 2.71 -1.11
CA MET A 88 -10.30 2.97 -1.69
C MET A 88 -9.68 4.25 -1.13
N ASP A 89 -10.47 5.32 -0.95
CA ASP A 89 -9.96 6.61 -0.51
C ASP A 89 -9.61 6.56 0.98
N GLU A 90 -10.43 5.86 1.77
CA GLU A 90 -10.15 5.57 3.18
C GLU A 90 -8.89 4.73 3.36
N HIS A 91 -8.73 3.66 2.56
CA HIS A 91 -7.55 2.80 2.64
C HIS A 91 -6.27 3.54 2.23
N ILE A 92 -6.31 4.33 1.14
CA ILE A 92 -5.18 5.19 0.76
C ILE A 92 -4.83 6.15 1.90
N ARG A 93 -5.82 6.83 2.49
CA ARG A 93 -5.58 7.76 3.60
C ARG A 93 -4.95 7.03 4.79
N PHE A 94 -5.53 5.90 5.18
CA PHE A 94 -5.05 5.07 6.28
C PHE A 94 -3.59 4.67 6.11
N VAL A 95 -3.20 4.17 4.93
CA VAL A 95 -1.82 3.74 4.68
C VAL A 95 -0.86 4.93 4.64
N ILE A 96 -1.26 6.08 4.09
CA ILE A 96 -0.46 7.32 4.18
C ILE A 96 -0.20 7.67 5.64
N ASP A 97 -1.25 7.72 6.46
CA ASP A 97 -1.16 8.10 7.87
C ASP A 97 -0.34 7.09 8.68
N ALA A 98 -0.41 5.80 8.35
CA ALA A 98 0.39 4.75 8.99
C ALA A 98 1.89 4.81 8.61
N LEU A 99 2.22 5.25 7.40
CA LEU A 99 3.62 5.37 6.94
C LEU A 99 4.29 6.67 7.40
N ARG A 100 3.54 7.76 7.60
CA ARG A 100 4.08 9.08 7.99
C ARG A 100 5.01 9.05 9.21
N PRO A 101 4.69 8.38 10.34
CA PRO A 101 5.56 8.34 11.51
C PRO A 101 6.95 7.76 11.24
N VAL A 102 7.04 6.83 10.28
CA VAL A 102 8.28 6.13 9.90
C VAL A 102 8.86 6.61 8.56
N GLN A 103 8.34 7.71 8.00
CA GLN A 103 8.66 8.11 6.62
C GLN A 103 10.16 8.35 6.39
N LYS A 104 10.89 8.83 7.41
CA LYS A 104 12.35 8.98 7.36
C LYS A 104 13.09 7.65 7.24
N GLU A 105 12.59 6.60 7.89
CA GLU A 105 13.19 5.26 7.86
C GLU A 105 13.00 4.58 6.50
N ILE A 106 11.92 4.91 5.80
CA ILE A 106 11.63 4.42 4.44
C ILE A 106 12.16 5.35 3.33
N GLY A 107 13.10 6.25 3.66
CA GLY A 107 13.83 7.06 2.69
C GLY A 107 13.11 8.32 2.19
N LEU A 108 12.12 8.82 2.93
CA LEU A 108 11.39 10.05 2.63
C LEU A 108 11.76 11.19 3.58
N ASN A 109 11.52 12.42 3.15
CA ASN A 109 11.67 13.60 4.02
C ASN A 109 10.44 13.74 4.92
N SER A 110 10.62 14.44 6.04
CA SER A 110 9.51 14.99 6.83
C SER A 110 9.61 16.50 6.81
N LEU A 111 8.48 17.16 6.62
CA LEU A 111 8.39 18.61 6.65
C LEU A 111 8.47 19.06 8.11
N SER A 112 9.44 19.92 8.40
CA SER A 112 9.47 20.64 9.67
C SER A 112 8.17 21.43 9.79
N VAL A 113 7.38 21.13 10.83
CA VAL A 113 6.31 22.03 11.28
C VAL A 113 6.95 23.27 11.90
#